data_AF-A0A9P4UAZ7-F1
#
_entry.id   AF-A0A9P4UAZ7-F1
#
_cell.length_a   1.000
_cell.length_b   1.000
_cell.length_c   1.000
_cell.angle_alpha   90.00
_cell.angle_beta   90.00
_cell.angle_gamma   90.00
#
_symmetry.space_group_name_H-M   'P 1'
#
loop_
_entity.id
_entity.type
_entity.pdbx_description
1 polymer ?
#
loop_
_entity_poly.entity_id
_entity_poly.type
_entity_poly.pdbx_seq_one_letter_code
_entity_poly.pdbx_strand_id
1 'polypeptide(L)'
;MAGTLSATAKGKARTDDGGAPSSSAVSPPRTPPRRPQPPAQPATPSSSAFPATPSSKHKQSRITSFFPNRKRRLDTIPFELSPAEKRAEKRAKKQEEADVKVLIKDIEKEEREAKRAEIEAERQLKREEQVAAALERQKKARIRANWNSWCERNARPNSKFEIPKADEKRLWKLHRSMTQCDKEFGLKRLELHCLEHCSRPNWHTDGATEMLLYRLDDVERLAWRKEAMLAGVECDNEEELFAKGRSLFLQKQIAKTASKEASTIQADP
;
A
#
# COMPACT_ATOMS: atom_id res chain seq x y z
N MET A 1 -31.32 -70.98 -18.95
CA MET A 1 -31.46 -70.27 -20.23
C MET A 1 -30.36 -69.25 -20.32
N ALA A 2 -29.42 -69.49 -21.23
CA ALA A 2 -28.27 -68.64 -21.50
C ALA A 2 -28.68 -67.49 -22.44
N GLY A 3 -28.17 -66.28 -22.17
CA GLY A 3 -28.36 -65.10 -22.98
C GLY A 3 -27.05 -64.33 -23.10
N THR A 4 -26.20 -64.80 -24.01
CA THR A 4 -24.92 -64.20 -24.41
C THR A 4 -25.20 -63.09 -25.42
N LEU A 5 -24.63 -61.89 -25.24
CA LEU A 5 -24.53 -60.90 -26.32
C LEU A 5 -23.09 -60.37 -26.45
N SER A 6 -22.55 -60.64 -27.63
CA SER A 6 -21.26 -60.27 -28.21
C SER A 6 -21.24 -58.80 -28.65
N ALA A 7 -20.16 -58.07 -28.31
CA ALA A 7 -19.07 -57.61 -29.19
C ALA A 7 -19.42 -56.56 -30.27
N THR A 8 -18.70 -55.43 -30.25
CA THR A 8 -18.21 -54.76 -31.47
C THR A 8 -16.92 -53.99 -31.17
N ALA A 9 -15.92 -54.24 -32.02
CA ALA A 9 -14.58 -53.67 -31.98
C ALA A 9 -14.53 -52.32 -32.70
N LYS A 10 -13.60 -51.45 -32.28
CA LYS A 10 -13.03 -50.42 -33.14
C LYS A 10 -11.61 -50.10 -32.68
N GLY A 11 -10.65 -50.57 -33.46
CA GLY A 11 -9.23 -50.29 -33.26
C GLY A 11 -8.86 -48.88 -33.73
N LYS A 12 -7.71 -48.40 -33.25
CA LYS A 12 -6.88 -47.46 -34.01
C LYS A 12 -5.41 -47.54 -33.59
N ALA A 13 -4.63 -47.97 -34.58
CA ALA A 13 -3.23 -47.71 -34.90
C ALA A 13 -2.24 -47.34 -33.77
N ARG A 14 -1.25 -48.22 -33.62
CA ARG A 14 0.10 -47.92 -33.15
C ARG A 14 0.87 -47.18 -34.26
N THR A 15 1.73 -46.24 -33.85
CA THR A 15 2.89 -45.83 -34.63
C THR A 15 4.07 -45.78 -33.67
N ASP A 16 4.98 -46.74 -33.82
CA ASP A 16 6.36 -46.67 -33.33
C ASP A 16 7.15 -45.83 -34.33
N ASP A 17 8.04 -44.95 -33.86
CA ASP A 17 9.33 -44.70 -34.50
C ASP A 17 10.24 -43.76 -33.67
N GLY A 18 11.52 -44.09 -33.62
CA GLY A 18 12.60 -43.11 -33.53
C GLY A 18 13.31 -42.97 -32.18
N GLY A 19 14.30 -43.84 -31.93
CA GLY A 19 15.32 -43.64 -30.91
C GLY A 19 16.54 -42.85 -31.39
N ALA A 20 17.22 -42.25 -30.40
CA ALA A 20 18.64 -41.81 -30.32
C ALA A 20 19.04 -40.46 -30.99
N PRO A 21 20.18 -39.83 -30.61
CA PRO A 21 20.86 -39.74 -29.30
C PRO A 21 21.27 -38.29 -28.90
N SER A 22 21.66 -38.13 -27.62
CA SER A 22 22.68 -37.21 -27.06
C SER A 22 23.20 -36.03 -27.92
N SER A 23 23.01 -34.79 -27.44
CA SER A 23 24.06 -33.76 -27.45
C SER A 23 23.79 -32.58 -26.50
N SER A 24 24.78 -32.36 -25.63
CA SER A 24 25.34 -31.13 -25.08
C SER A 24 24.58 -29.78 -25.21
N ALA A 25 24.33 -29.13 -24.06
CA ALA A 25 24.56 -27.69 -23.89
C ALA A 25 24.52 -27.30 -22.40
N VAL A 26 25.69 -27.36 -21.75
CA VAL A 26 25.94 -26.64 -20.49
C VAL A 26 25.84 -25.14 -20.79
N SER A 27 24.81 -24.49 -20.26
CA SER A 27 24.67 -23.03 -20.34
C SER A 27 25.47 -22.37 -19.20
N PRO A 28 26.30 -21.35 -19.48
CA PRO A 28 27.02 -20.64 -18.44
C PRO A 28 26.07 -19.80 -17.55
N PRO A 29 26.45 -19.50 -16.29
CA PRO A 29 25.63 -18.70 -15.39
C PRO A 29 25.50 -17.28 -15.91
N ARG A 30 24.25 -16.86 -16.16
CA ARG A 30 23.91 -15.45 -16.46
C ARG A 30 24.18 -14.60 -15.22
N THR A 31 25.21 -13.76 -15.30
CA THR A 31 25.41 -12.62 -14.39
C THR A 31 24.15 -11.74 -14.36
N PRO A 32 23.65 -11.34 -13.18
CA PRO A 32 22.51 -10.44 -13.08
C PRO A 32 22.87 -9.04 -13.61
N PRO A 33 21.91 -8.32 -14.23
CA PRO A 33 22.13 -6.98 -14.71
C PRO A 33 22.42 -6.01 -13.56
N ARG A 34 23.46 -5.21 -13.77
CA ARG A 34 23.96 -4.16 -12.88
C ARG A 34 22.83 -3.16 -12.57
N ARG A 35 22.47 -3.06 -11.29
CA ARG A 35 21.51 -2.08 -10.75
C ARG A 35 21.94 -0.66 -11.18
N PRO A 36 21.06 0.15 -11.82
CA PRO A 36 21.35 1.56 -12.02
C PRO A 36 21.51 2.24 -10.66
N GLN A 37 22.67 2.86 -10.43
CA GLN A 37 22.82 3.75 -9.29
C GLN A 37 21.92 4.99 -9.51
N PRO A 38 21.25 5.48 -8.46
CA PRO A 38 20.57 6.77 -8.53
C PRO A 38 21.61 7.89 -8.73
N PRO A 39 21.30 8.91 -9.54
CA PRO A 39 22.19 10.06 -9.70
C PRO A 39 22.39 10.78 -8.36
N ALA A 40 23.62 11.23 -8.14
CA ALA A 40 24.01 12.02 -6.99
C ALA A 40 23.12 13.28 -6.87
N GLN A 41 22.58 13.51 -5.67
CA GLN A 41 21.82 14.71 -5.37
C GLN A 41 22.76 15.93 -5.41
N PRO A 42 22.41 17.01 -6.13
CA PRO A 42 23.11 18.27 -6.00
C PRO A 42 22.83 18.88 -4.62
N ALA A 43 23.91 19.33 -3.98
CA ALA A 43 23.87 20.06 -2.71
C ALA A 43 22.96 21.29 -2.81
N THR A 44 22.02 21.42 -1.89
CA THR A 44 21.25 22.65 -1.69
C THR A 44 22.10 23.67 -0.94
N PRO A 45 22.35 24.87 -1.50
CA PRO A 45 22.90 25.96 -0.71
C PRO A 45 21.81 26.59 0.16
N SER A 46 22.20 26.73 1.43
CA SER A 46 21.67 27.62 2.45
C SER A 46 21.42 29.06 1.93
N SER A 47 20.28 29.64 2.29
CA SER A 47 20.05 31.09 2.42
C SER A 47 18.78 31.28 3.27
N SER A 48 18.83 31.74 4.51
CA SER A 48 19.35 33.01 5.05
C SER A 48 18.50 34.24 4.68
N ALA A 49 18.04 34.89 5.75
CA ALA A 49 17.64 36.30 5.88
C ALA A 49 16.31 36.77 5.26
N PHE A 50 15.27 36.80 6.10
CA PHE A 50 14.17 37.76 5.97
C PHE A 50 14.62 39.14 6.49
N PRO A 51 14.54 40.23 5.71
CA PRO A 51 14.58 41.57 6.27
C PRO A 51 13.20 41.97 6.79
N ALA A 52 13.20 42.45 8.03
CA ALA A 52 12.07 43.05 8.71
C ALA A 52 11.57 44.31 7.98
N THR A 53 10.26 44.48 7.91
CA THR A 53 9.58 45.73 7.54
C THR A 53 9.48 46.67 8.74
N PRO A 54 9.95 47.92 8.66
CA PRO A 54 9.55 48.96 9.61
C PRO A 54 8.53 49.90 8.95
N SER A 55 7.24 49.75 9.28
CA SER A 55 6.24 50.77 8.94
C SER A 55 6.11 51.76 10.09
N SER A 56 6.76 52.91 9.90
CA SER A 56 6.87 54.05 10.80
C SER A 56 5.52 54.74 11.06
N LYS A 57 5.23 55.03 12.33
CA LYS A 57 4.14 55.91 12.77
C LYS A 57 4.50 57.36 12.45
N HIS A 58 3.78 57.98 11.53
CA HIS A 58 3.95 59.40 11.25
C HIS A 58 3.27 60.24 12.35
N LYS A 59 4.11 60.86 13.20
CA LYS A 59 3.72 61.87 14.19
C LYS A 59 3.34 63.16 13.46
N GLN A 60 2.15 63.68 13.76
CA GLN A 60 1.75 65.04 13.42
C GLN A 60 2.62 66.03 14.22
N SER A 61 3.52 66.76 13.54
CA SER A 61 4.19 67.93 14.11
C SER A 61 3.48 69.20 13.65
N ARG A 62 2.84 69.85 14.61
CA ARG A 62 2.30 71.21 14.55
C ARG A 62 3.48 72.18 14.56
N ILE A 63 3.73 72.89 13.46
CA ILE A 63 4.58 74.10 13.46
C ILE A 63 3.72 75.26 13.00
N THR A 64 3.41 76.13 13.95
CA THR A 64 2.86 77.47 13.73
C THR A 64 4.03 78.43 13.57
N SER A 65 4.19 79.04 12.40
CA SER A 65 4.92 80.31 12.25
C SER A 65 4.20 81.07 11.13
N PHE A 66 3.36 82.05 11.46
CA PHE A 66 3.73 83.47 11.58
C PHE A 66 4.59 83.96 10.41
N PHE A 67 3.91 84.26 9.30
CA PHE A 67 4.37 85.30 8.38
C PHE A 67 3.21 86.25 8.05
N PRO A 68 3.46 87.57 8.10
CA PRO A 68 2.43 88.58 7.96
C PRO A 68 1.98 88.74 6.51
N ASN A 69 0.67 88.89 6.39
CA ASN A 69 -0.14 89.35 5.28
C ASN A 69 0.61 90.31 4.33
N ARG A 70 1.21 89.79 3.27
CA ARG A 70 1.58 90.55 2.07
C ARG A 70 0.91 89.89 0.88
N LYS A 71 -0.25 90.45 0.51
CA LYS A 71 -0.96 90.20 -0.74
C LYS A 71 -0.04 90.56 -1.93
N ARG A 72 0.90 89.69 -2.27
CA ARG A 72 1.36 89.57 -3.65
C ARG A 72 0.40 88.60 -4.30
N ARG A 73 -0.59 89.15 -4.99
CA ARG A 73 -1.27 88.46 -6.08
C ARG A 73 -0.21 88.15 -7.13
N LEU A 74 0.50 87.04 -6.93
CA LEU A 74 0.93 86.25 -8.06
C LEU A 74 -0.37 85.59 -8.50
N ASP A 75 -0.97 86.16 -9.54
CA ASP A 75 -2.03 85.47 -10.24
C ASP A 75 -1.50 84.07 -10.52
N THR A 76 -2.16 83.06 -9.94
CA THR A 76 -1.99 81.68 -10.38
C THR A 76 -2.43 81.71 -11.83
N ILE A 77 -1.50 81.97 -12.74
CA ILE A 77 -1.71 81.81 -14.17
C ILE A 77 -2.21 80.38 -14.26
N PRO A 78 -3.49 80.14 -14.66
CA PRO A 78 -3.86 78.79 -15.01
C PRO A 78 -2.92 78.46 -16.17
N PHE A 79 -1.93 77.62 -15.90
CA PHE A 79 -1.13 77.03 -16.95
C PHE A 79 -2.10 76.11 -17.69
N GLU A 80 -2.88 76.74 -18.57
CA GLU A 80 -3.74 76.09 -19.52
C GLU A 80 -2.80 75.36 -20.45
N LEU A 81 -2.53 74.09 -20.10
CA LEU A 81 -1.92 73.13 -21.00
C LEU A 81 -2.54 73.37 -22.38
N SER A 82 -1.69 73.63 -23.36
CA SER A 82 -2.10 73.91 -24.72
C SER A 82 -3.06 72.81 -25.17
N PRO A 83 -4.07 73.08 -26.00
CA PRO A 83 -4.94 72.05 -26.55
C PRO A 83 -4.17 70.85 -27.15
N ALA A 84 -2.92 71.06 -27.58
CA ALA A 84 -1.99 70.02 -28.00
C ALA A 84 -1.48 69.13 -26.85
N GLU A 85 -1.13 69.70 -25.69
CA GLU A 85 -0.64 68.98 -24.52
C GLU A 85 -1.75 68.17 -23.85
N LYS A 86 -2.98 68.70 -23.74
CA LYS A 86 -4.15 67.94 -23.25
C LYS A 86 -4.48 66.74 -24.15
N ARG A 87 -4.25 66.86 -25.47
CA ARG A 87 -4.40 65.74 -26.42
C ARG A 87 -3.27 64.72 -26.28
N ALA A 88 -2.04 65.16 -26.01
CA ALA A 88 -0.90 64.28 -25.78
C ALA A 88 -1.06 63.48 -24.47
N GLU A 89 -1.47 64.13 -23.38
CA GLU A 89 -1.75 63.45 -22.09
C GLU A 89 -2.89 62.43 -22.22
N LYS A 90 -3.96 62.77 -22.95
CA LYS A 90 -5.07 61.84 -23.20
C LYS A 90 -4.65 60.64 -24.06
N ARG A 91 -3.72 60.83 -25.00
CA ARG A 91 -3.11 59.73 -25.77
C ARG A 91 -2.21 58.87 -24.89
N ALA A 92 -1.40 59.47 -24.02
CA ALA A 92 -0.55 58.75 -23.08
C ALA A 92 -1.36 57.90 -22.09
N LYS A 93 -2.42 58.45 -21.49
CA LYS A 93 -3.34 57.69 -20.63
C LYS A 93 -4.04 56.54 -21.37
N LYS A 94 -4.44 56.76 -22.63
CA LYS A 94 -5.04 55.71 -23.46
C LYS A 94 -4.02 54.62 -23.83
N GLN A 95 -2.76 54.98 -24.01
CA GLN A 95 -1.66 54.04 -24.23
C GLN A 95 -1.42 53.20 -22.97
N GLU A 96 -1.31 53.85 -21.81
CA GLU A 96 -1.14 53.22 -20.50
C GLU A 96 -2.30 52.26 -20.18
N GLU A 97 -3.55 52.67 -20.44
CA GLU A 97 -4.72 51.81 -20.29
C GLU A 97 -4.68 50.58 -21.21
N ALA A 98 -4.15 50.74 -22.43
CA ALA A 98 -3.96 49.63 -23.35
C ALA A 98 -2.89 48.65 -22.86
N ASP A 99 -1.76 49.16 -22.34
CA ASP A 99 -0.66 48.35 -21.80
C ASP A 99 -1.09 47.60 -20.54
N VAL A 100 -1.83 48.24 -19.63
CA VAL A 100 -2.43 47.61 -18.45
C VAL A 100 -3.42 46.51 -18.86
N LYS A 101 -4.21 46.72 -19.90
CA LYS A 101 -5.17 45.72 -20.40
C LYS A 101 -4.48 44.51 -21.03
N VAL A 102 -3.29 44.67 -21.61
CA VAL A 102 -2.46 43.55 -22.10
C VAL A 102 -1.91 42.76 -20.91
N LEU A 103 -1.32 43.44 -19.93
CA LEU A 103 -0.79 42.80 -18.71
C LEU A 103 -1.86 41.97 -17.96
N ILE A 104 -3.08 42.49 -17.80
CA ILE A 104 -4.18 41.75 -17.17
C ILE A 104 -4.51 40.46 -17.94
N LYS A 105 -4.51 40.51 -19.27
CA LYS A 105 -4.77 39.31 -20.09
C LYS A 105 -3.66 38.27 -19.97
N ASP A 106 -2.41 38.72 -19.87
CA ASP A 106 -1.26 37.83 -19.69
C ASP A 106 -1.30 37.16 -18.31
N ILE A 107 -1.61 37.92 -17.24
CA ILE A 107 -1.82 37.38 -15.88
C ILE A 107 -2.96 36.36 -15.87
N GLU A 108 -4.11 36.67 -16.48
CA GLU A 108 -5.22 35.72 -16.56
C GLU A 108 -4.86 34.46 -17.37
N LYS A 109 -4.01 34.58 -18.38
CA LYS A 109 -3.54 33.44 -19.17
C LYS A 109 -2.60 32.57 -18.35
N GLU A 110 -1.65 33.17 -17.64
CA GLU A 110 -0.73 32.50 -16.74
C GLU A 110 -1.49 31.78 -15.60
N GLU A 111 -2.49 32.42 -14.99
CA GLU A 111 -3.33 31.76 -13.97
C GLU A 111 -4.10 30.54 -14.51
N ARG A 112 -4.58 30.59 -15.76
CA ARG A 112 -5.24 29.43 -16.40
C ARG A 112 -4.26 28.31 -16.67
N GLU A 113 -3.03 28.62 -17.06
CA GLU A 113 -1.96 27.64 -17.28
C GLU A 113 -1.50 27.03 -15.94
N ALA A 114 -1.35 27.83 -14.88
CA ALA A 114 -1.06 27.37 -13.53
C ALA A 114 -2.16 26.43 -13.00
N LYS A 115 -3.44 26.77 -13.17
CA LYS A 115 -4.57 25.91 -12.79
C LYS A 115 -4.58 24.58 -13.56
N ARG A 116 -4.20 24.59 -14.84
CA ARG A 116 -4.08 23.35 -15.64
C ARG A 116 -2.90 22.50 -15.17
N ALA A 117 -1.76 23.12 -14.85
CA ALA A 117 -0.60 22.45 -14.31
C ALA A 117 -0.88 21.83 -12.93
N GLU A 118 -1.64 22.52 -12.08
CA GLU A 118 -2.08 22.02 -10.77
C GLU A 118 -2.97 20.79 -10.92
N ILE A 119 -3.97 20.83 -11.80
CA ILE A 119 -4.85 19.68 -12.11
C ILE A 119 -4.05 18.51 -12.67
N GLU A 120 -3.03 18.77 -13.49
CA GLU A 120 -2.15 17.72 -14.03
C GLU A 120 -1.26 17.11 -12.95
N ALA A 121 -0.70 17.91 -12.05
CA ALA A 121 0.08 17.45 -10.91
C ALA A 121 -0.77 16.58 -9.96
N GLU A 122 -2.01 16.98 -9.66
CA GLU A 122 -2.92 16.18 -8.84
C GLU A 122 -3.24 14.82 -9.52
N ARG A 123 -3.45 14.82 -10.85
CA ARG A 123 -3.64 13.58 -11.61
C ARG A 123 -2.40 12.69 -11.59
N GLN A 124 -1.20 13.26 -11.62
CA GLN A 124 0.05 12.52 -11.51
C GLN A 124 0.19 11.89 -10.12
N LEU A 125 -0.01 12.65 -9.05
CA LEU A 125 -0.01 12.12 -7.68
C LEU A 125 -1.01 10.98 -7.51
N LYS A 126 -2.24 11.14 -8.04
CA LYS A 126 -3.26 10.08 -7.99
C LYS A 126 -2.84 8.82 -8.77
N ARG A 127 -2.13 8.97 -9.90
CA ARG A 127 -1.60 7.83 -10.66
C ARG A 127 -0.47 7.15 -9.90
N GLU A 128 0.45 7.90 -9.30
CA GLU A 128 1.54 7.37 -8.49
C GLU A 128 1.01 6.61 -7.27
N GLU A 129 0.00 7.15 -6.58
CA GLU A 129 -0.69 6.48 -5.49
C GLU A 129 -1.36 5.18 -5.96
N GLN A 130 -2.04 5.19 -7.11
CA GLN A 130 -2.63 3.98 -7.68
C GLN A 130 -1.58 2.93 -8.04
N VAL A 131 -0.44 3.34 -8.61
CA VAL A 131 0.68 2.45 -8.93
C VAL A 131 1.29 1.88 -7.65
N ALA A 132 1.54 2.70 -6.64
CA ALA A 132 2.05 2.25 -5.35
C ALA A 132 1.08 1.26 -4.68
N ALA A 133 -0.22 1.56 -4.69
CA ALA A 133 -1.26 0.66 -4.18
C ALA A 133 -1.33 -0.66 -4.97
N ALA A 134 -1.17 -0.61 -6.30
CA ALA A 134 -1.14 -1.80 -7.14
C ALA A 134 0.09 -2.68 -6.85
N LEU A 135 1.27 -2.08 -6.67
CA LEU A 135 2.49 -2.78 -6.29
C LEU A 135 2.34 -3.45 -4.91
N GLU A 136 1.78 -2.76 -3.93
CA GLU A 136 1.52 -3.36 -2.61
C GLU A 136 0.50 -4.50 -2.68
N ARG A 137 -0.56 -4.38 -3.49
CA ARG A 137 -1.51 -5.48 -3.75
C ARG A 137 -0.81 -6.66 -4.40
N GLN A 138 0.06 -6.42 -5.39
CA GLN A 138 0.82 -7.47 -6.06
C GLN A 138 1.77 -8.19 -5.09
N LYS A 139 2.49 -7.45 -4.23
CA LYS A 139 3.34 -8.04 -3.18
C LYS A 139 2.53 -8.93 -2.24
N LYS A 140 1.40 -8.44 -1.72
CA LYS A 140 0.50 -9.22 -0.84
C LYS A 140 -0.05 -10.46 -1.55
N ALA A 141 -0.40 -10.34 -2.83
CA ALA A 141 -0.85 -11.47 -3.63
C ALA A 141 0.25 -12.52 -3.81
N ARG A 142 1.48 -12.08 -4.12
CA ARG A 142 2.66 -12.96 -4.25
C ARG A 142 2.97 -13.69 -2.94
N ILE A 143 2.92 -12.99 -1.81
CA ILE A 143 3.14 -13.59 -0.49
C ILE A 143 2.09 -14.67 -0.18
N ARG A 144 0.81 -14.40 -0.45
CA ARG A 144 -0.26 -15.40 -0.28
C ARG A 144 -0.11 -16.59 -1.23
N ALA A 145 0.28 -16.34 -2.48
CA ALA A 145 0.56 -17.41 -3.44
C ALA A 145 1.72 -18.29 -2.95
N ASN A 146 2.80 -17.70 -2.43
CA ASN A 146 3.91 -18.45 -1.84
C ASN A 146 3.47 -19.34 -0.68
N TRP A 147 2.62 -18.81 0.23
CA TRP A 147 2.04 -19.61 1.31
C TRP A 147 1.20 -20.79 0.78
N ASN A 148 0.31 -20.55 -0.17
CA ASN A 148 -0.51 -21.61 -0.77
C ASN A 148 0.35 -22.69 -1.42
N SER A 149 1.37 -22.30 -2.20
CA SER A 149 2.32 -23.24 -2.81
C SER A 149 3.17 -23.98 -1.76
N TRP A 150 3.42 -23.41 -0.60
CA TRP A 150 4.04 -24.13 0.51
C TRP A 150 3.08 -25.16 1.10
N CYS A 151 1.81 -24.81 1.34
CA CYS A 151 0.79 -25.75 1.82
C CYS A 151 0.60 -26.92 0.87
N GLU A 152 0.51 -26.68 -0.44
CA GLU A 152 0.37 -27.73 -1.45
C GLU A 152 1.56 -28.71 -1.45
N ARG A 153 2.79 -28.18 -1.36
CA ARG A 153 4.01 -29.00 -1.30
C ARG A 153 4.15 -29.79 0.00
N ASN A 154 3.59 -29.29 1.10
CA ASN A 154 3.67 -29.91 2.42
C ASN A 154 2.37 -30.63 2.81
N ALA A 155 1.42 -30.78 1.88
CA ALA A 155 0.17 -31.45 2.14
C ALA A 155 0.40 -32.92 2.48
N ARG A 156 -0.16 -33.36 3.60
CA ARG A 156 -0.13 -34.73 4.12
C ARG A 156 -1.56 -35.20 4.41
N PRO A 157 -2.45 -35.24 3.41
CA PRO A 157 -3.89 -35.47 3.61
C PRO A 157 -4.22 -36.82 4.25
N ASN A 158 -3.31 -37.80 4.16
CA ASN A 158 -3.48 -39.14 4.72
C ASN A 158 -2.56 -39.42 5.91
N SER A 159 -1.78 -38.44 6.39
CA SER A 159 -0.95 -38.68 7.58
C SER A 159 -1.82 -38.66 8.82
N LYS A 160 -1.81 -39.78 9.53
CA LYS A 160 -2.60 -39.99 10.74
C LYS A 160 -1.70 -40.33 11.90
N PHE A 161 -2.08 -39.87 13.09
CA PHE A 161 -1.47 -40.33 14.33
C PHE A 161 -2.53 -40.91 15.26
N GLU A 162 -2.08 -41.82 16.12
CA GLU A 162 -2.92 -42.38 17.17
C GLU A 162 -2.69 -41.62 18.47
N ILE A 163 -3.78 -41.36 19.19
CA ILE A 163 -3.73 -40.75 20.52
C ILE A 163 -3.68 -41.89 21.54
N PRO A 164 -2.60 -42.02 22.33
CA PRO A 164 -2.51 -43.03 23.37
C PRO A 164 -3.70 -42.95 24.32
N LYS A 165 -4.26 -44.09 24.75
CA LYS A 165 -5.41 -44.13 25.67
C LYS A 165 -5.14 -43.37 26.99
N ALA A 166 -3.88 -43.35 27.44
CA ALA A 166 -3.47 -42.61 28.63
C ALA A 166 -3.73 -41.09 28.52
N ASP A 167 -3.68 -40.55 27.30
CA ASP A 167 -3.80 -39.10 27.04
C ASP A 167 -5.24 -38.65 26.76
N GLU A 168 -6.22 -39.56 26.73
CA GLU A 168 -7.63 -39.21 26.46
C GLU A 168 -8.18 -38.22 27.50
N LYS A 169 -7.74 -38.28 28.75
CA LYS A 169 -8.10 -37.29 29.80
C LYS A 169 -7.50 -35.91 29.56
N ARG A 170 -6.41 -35.82 28.77
CA ARG A 170 -5.71 -34.58 28.41
C ARG A 170 -5.95 -34.20 26.94
N LEU A 171 -6.89 -34.86 26.27
CA LEU A 171 -7.18 -34.70 24.84
C LEU A 171 -7.25 -33.22 24.43
N TRP A 172 -8.10 -32.46 25.12
CA TRP A 172 -8.34 -31.03 24.84
C TRP A 172 -7.21 -30.09 25.27
N LYS A 173 -6.26 -30.56 26.08
CA LYS A 173 -5.06 -29.78 26.43
C LYS A 173 -4.00 -29.88 25.34
N LEU A 174 -3.85 -31.06 24.75
CA LEU A 174 -2.79 -31.38 23.80
C LEU A 174 -3.24 -31.30 22.33
N HIS A 175 -4.54 -31.24 22.08
CA HIS A 175 -5.09 -31.28 20.73
C HIS A 175 -6.11 -30.18 20.49
N ARG A 176 -6.29 -29.84 19.21
CA ARG A 176 -7.28 -28.87 18.74
C ARG A 176 -8.12 -29.46 17.62
N SER A 177 -9.42 -29.20 17.67
CA SER A 177 -10.31 -29.49 16.54
C SER A 177 -10.10 -28.50 15.40
N MET A 178 -10.54 -28.84 14.19
CA MET A 178 -10.51 -27.94 13.04
C MET A 178 -11.13 -26.57 13.34
N THR A 179 -12.28 -26.54 14.03
CA THR A 179 -12.98 -25.30 14.41
C THR A 179 -12.18 -24.47 15.41
N GLN A 180 -11.48 -25.10 16.34
CA GLN A 180 -10.60 -24.39 17.28
C GLN A 180 -9.37 -23.84 16.58
N CYS A 181 -8.78 -24.58 15.63
CA CYS A 181 -7.66 -24.10 14.83
C CYS A 181 -8.00 -22.82 14.05
N ASP A 182 -9.20 -22.74 13.47
CA ASP A 182 -9.65 -21.53 12.77
C ASP A 182 -9.90 -20.37 13.75
N LYS A 183 -10.57 -20.61 14.88
CA LYS A 183 -10.91 -19.56 15.85
C LYS A 183 -9.70 -18.98 16.60
N GLU A 184 -8.82 -19.85 17.09
CA GLU A 184 -7.68 -19.48 17.93
C GLU A 184 -6.49 -19.04 17.07
N PHE A 185 -6.20 -19.77 15.99
CA PHE A 185 -4.99 -19.59 15.18
C PHE A 185 -5.24 -19.02 13.78
N GLY A 186 -6.50 -18.89 13.34
CA GLY A 186 -6.82 -18.42 11.99
C GLY A 186 -6.37 -19.39 10.89
N LEU A 187 -6.21 -20.67 11.22
CA LEU A 187 -5.79 -21.71 10.28
C LEU A 187 -7.01 -22.31 9.58
N LYS A 188 -7.02 -22.21 8.25
CA LYS A 188 -8.13 -22.71 7.42
C LYS A 188 -8.03 -24.22 7.23
N ARG A 189 -9.17 -24.85 6.93
CA ARG A 189 -9.25 -26.30 6.65
C ARG A 189 -8.20 -26.80 5.66
N LEU A 190 -7.99 -26.09 4.55
CA LEU A 190 -7.02 -26.49 3.53
C LEU A 190 -5.56 -26.41 4.02
N GLU A 191 -5.25 -25.51 4.95
CA GLU A 191 -3.90 -25.35 5.51
C GLU A 191 -3.60 -26.48 6.49
N LEU A 192 -4.61 -26.94 7.23
CA LEU A 192 -4.48 -28.05 8.19
C LEU A 192 -4.20 -29.40 7.52
N HIS A 193 -4.42 -29.53 6.22
CA HIS A 193 -4.04 -30.74 5.47
C HIS A 193 -2.52 -30.98 5.45
N CYS A 194 -1.71 -30.00 5.85
CA CYS A 194 -0.25 -30.17 6.01
C CYS A 194 0.12 -30.92 7.29
N LEU A 195 -0.82 -31.03 8.24
CA LEU A 195 -0.59 -31.63 9.56
C LEU A 195 -1.13 -33.05 9.62
N GLU A 196 -0.54 -33.83 10.52
CA GLU A 196 -1.08 -35.13 10.90
C GLU A 196 -2.35 -34.94 11.72
N HIS A 197 -3.33 -35.82 11.51
CA HIS A 197 -4.62 -35.74 12.20
C HIS A 197 -5.02 -37.06 12.83
N CYS A 198 -5.85 -37.00 13.86
CA CYS A 198 -6.53 -38.14 14.43
C CYS A 198 -8.03 -37.97 14.19
N SER A 199 -8.66 -38.93 13.50
CA SER A 199 -10.13 -38.99 13.38
C SER A 199 -10.72 -39.57 14.66
N ARG A 200 -11.68 -38.88 15.26
CA ARG A 200 -12.49 -39.39 16.39
C ARG A 200 -13.98 -39.18 16.10
N PRO A 201 -14.87 -40.05 16.61
CA PRO A 201 -16.31 -39.82 16.47
C PRO A 201 -16.70 -38.50 17.13
N ASN A 202 -17.51 -37.71 16.44
CA ASN A 202 -18.00 -36.45 16.96
C ASN A 202 -19.06 -36.70 18.04
N TRP A 203 -18.77 -36.26 19.25
CA TRP A 203 -19.63 -36.42 20.42
C TRP A 203 -20.92 -35.60 20.34
N HIS A 204 -20.96 -34.55 19.51
CA HIS A 204 -22.18 -33.75 19.31
C HIS A 204 -23.19 -34.39 18.36
N THR A 205 -22.75 -35.31 17.50
CA THR A 205 -23.59 -35.92 16.46
C THR A 205 -23.76 -37.41 16.67
N ASP A 206 -23.60 -37.90 17.91
CA ASP A 206 -23.66 -39.33 18.24
C ASP A 206 -22.79 -40.22 17.32
N GLY A 207 -21.62 -39.72 16.91
CA GLY A 207 -20.71 -40.43 16.02
C GLY A 207 -21.07 -40.42 14.52
N ALA A 208 -22.15 -39.75 14.11
CA ALA A 208 -22.53 -39.64 12.69
C ALA A 208 -21.50 -38.90 11.82
N THR A 209 -20.64 -38.07 12.42
CA THR A 209 -19.56 -37.36 11.74
C THR A 209 -18.23 -37.59 12.44
N GLU A 210 -17.14 -37.59 11.66
CA GLU A 210 -15.79 -37.61 12.22
C GLU A 210 -15.33 -36.20 12.56
N MET A 211 -14.72 -36.05 13.74
CA MET A 211 -14.00 -34.86 14.16
C MET A 211 -12.51 -35.10 14.00
N LEU A 212 -11.85 -34.18 13.29
CA LEU A 212 -10.40 -34.19 13.10
C LEU A 212 -9.73 -33.43 14.24
N LEU A 213 -8.77 -34.09 14.90
CA LEU A 213 -7.94 -33.52 15.96
C LEU A 213 -6.49 -33.42 15.50
N TYR A 214 -5.88 -32.26 15.76
CA TYR A 214 -4.50 -31.95 15.44
C TYR A 214 -3.71 -31.73 16.72
N ARG A 215 -2.40 -32.05 16.72
CA ARG A 215 -1.51 -31.78 17.86
C ARG A 215 -1.33 -30.27 18.03
N LEU A 216 -1.44 -29.78 19.25
CA LEU A 216 -1.34 -28.34 19.54
C LEU A 216 0.02 -27.78 19.11
N ASP A 217 1.11 -28.48 19.41
CA ASP A 217 2.47 -28.04 19.06
C ASP A 217 2.65 -27.84 17.54
N ASP A 218 2.07 -28.73 16.73
CA ASP A 218 2.14 -28.65 15.27
C ASP A 218 1.27 -27.52 14.73
N VAL A 219 0.08 -27.32 15.33
CA VAL A 219 -0.82 -26.21 15.02
C VAL A 219 -0.16 -24.88 15.34
N GLU A 220 0.52 -24.76 16.48
CA GLU A 220 1.26 -23.56 16.88
C GLU A 220 2.40 -23.26 15.90
N ARG A 221 3.23 -24.26 15.58
CA ARG A 221 4.32 -24.12 14.60
C ARG A 221 3.79 -23.69 13.23
N LEU A 222 2.70 -24.29 12.77
CA LEU A 222 2.08 -23.91 11.49
C LEU A 222 1.54 -22.48 11.51
N ALA A 223 0.91 -22.07 12.60
CA ALA A 223 0.39 -20.71 12.79
C ALA A 223 1.51 -19.68 12.79
N TRP A 224 2.61 -19.93 13.52
CA TRP A 224 3.77 -19.03 13.54
C TRP A 224 4.43 -18.95 12.17
N ARG A 225 4.58 -20.08 11.47
CA ARG A 225 5.09 -20.10 10.10
C ARG A 225 4.25 -19.23 9.18
N LYS A 226 2.92 -19.41 9.24
CA LYS A 226 1.98 -18.65 8.43
C LYS A 226 2.14 -17.16 8.65
N GLU A 227 2.18 -16.70 9.90
CA GLU A 227 2.35 -15.27 10.19
C GLU A 227 3.71 -14.74 9.73
N ALA A 228 4.80 -15.50 9.92
CA ALA A 228 6.12 -15.10 9.44
C ALA A 228 6.17 -14.97 7.91
N MET A 229 5.65 -15.97 7.19
CA MET A 229 5.59 -15.97 5.74
C MET A 229 4.68 -14.85 5.21
N LEU A 230 3.51 -14.63 5.84
CA LEU A 230 2.60 -13.56 5.45
C LEU A 230 3.14 -12.16 5.74
N ALA A 231 4.05 -12.02 6.71
CA ALA A 231 4.79 -10.80 6.96
C ALA A 231 5.98 -10.59 6.00
N GLY A 232 6.24 -11.54 5.10
CA GLY A 232 7.36 -11.47 4.15
C GLY A 232 8.72 -11.74 4.77
N VAL A 233 8.76 -12.44 5.90
CA VAL A 233 10.03 -12.88 6.52
C VAL A 233 10.60 -14.03 5.70
N GLU A 234 11.69 -13.76 4.98
CA GLU A 234 12.48 -14.76 4.28
C GLU A 234 13.66 -15.13 5.19
N CYS A 235 13.60 -16.32 5.80
CA CYS A 235 14.66 -16.86 6.64
C CYS A 235 14.95 -18.30 6.18
N ASP A 236 16.22 -18.62 5.96
CA ASP A 236 16.65 -19.99 5.64
C ASP A 236 16.62 -20.89 6.89
N ASN A 237 16.77 -20.29 8.08
CA ASN A 237 16.67 -20.98 9.36
C ASN A 237 15.20 -21.05 9.83
N GLU A 238 14.71 -22.28 10.02
CA GLU A 238 13.33 -22.56 10.44
C GLU A 238 13.04 -22.09 11.87
N GLU A 239 14.01 -22.16 12.78
CA GLU A 239 13.82 -21.76 14.18
C GLU A 239 13.63 -20.24 14.31
N GLU A 240 14.40 -19.46 13.56
CA GLU A 240 14.26 -18.00 13.50
C GLU A 240 12.94 -17.58 12.86
N LEU A 241 12.49 -18.32 11.84
CA LEU A 241 11.20 -18.11 11.21
C LEU A 241 10.07 -18.29 12.23
N PHE A 242 10.13 -19.34 13.05
CA PHE A 242 9.15 -19.58 14.10
C PHE A 242 9.23 -18.55 15.22
N ALA A 243 10.42 -18.15 15.67
CA ALA A 243 10.58 -17.13 16.70
C ALA A 243 9.94 -15.79 16.27
N LYS A 244 10.24 -15.33 15.05
CA LYS A 244 9.62 -14.12 14.48
C LYS A 244 8.11 -14.29 14.29
N GLY A 245 7.69 -15.43 13.76
CA GLY A 245 6.28 -15.78 13.58
C GLY A 245 5.48 -15.75 14.88
N ARG A 246 6.05 -16.28 15.96
CA ARG A 246 5.46 -16.27 17.30
C ARG A 246 5.28 -14.86 17.83
N SER A 247 6.29 -14.00 17.70
CA SER A 247 6.20 -12.60 18.11
C SER A 247 5.09 -11.86 17.35
N LEU A 248 5.01 -12.03 16.02
CA LEU A 248 3.97 -11.43 15.19
C LEU A 248 2.57 -11.93 15.55
N PHE A 249 2.43 -13.24 15.79
CA PHE A 249 1.16 -13.84 16.19
C PHE A 249 0.68 -13.27 17.53
N LEU A 250 1.56 -13.17 18.53
CA LEU A 250 1.22 -12.61 19.85
C LEU A 250 0.82 -11.13 19.74
N GLN A 251 1.56 -10.33 18.96
CA GLN A 251 1.19 -8.93 18.71
C GLN A 251 -0.21 -8.82 18.09
N LYS A 252 -0.54 -9.69 17.13
CA LYS A 252 -1.86 -9.74 16.51
C LYS A 252 -2.96 -10.13 17.49
N GLN A 253 -2.71 -11.07 18.40
CA GLN A 253 -3.69 -11.44 19.44
C GLN A 253 -3.91 -10.30 20.43
N ILE A 254 -2.84 -9.63 20.89
CA ILE A 254 -2.93 -8.46 21.77
C ILE A 254 -3.73 -7.34 21.10
N ALA A 255 -3.46 -7.07 19.82
CA ALA A 255 -4.22 -6.08 19.06
C ALA A 255 -5.70 -6.46 18.93
N LYS A 256 -6.00 -7.75 18.72
CA LYS A 256 -7.37 -8.27 18.63
C LYS A 256 -8.13 -8.15 19.95
N THR A 257 -7.50 -8.46 21.08
CA THR A 257 -8.12 -8.31 22.41
C THR A 257 -8.32 -6.84 22.76
N ALA A 258 -7.33 -5.99 22.52
CA ALA A 258 -7.44 -4.54 22.75
C ALA A 258 -8.56 -3.91 21.91
N SER A 259 -8.70 -4.31 20.64
CA SER A 259 -9.80 -3.83 19.79
C SER A 259 -11.17 -4.32 20.28
N LYS A 260 -11.26 -5.54 20.81
CA LYS A 260 -12.50 -6.07 21.35
C LYS A 260 -12.92 -5.31 22.61
N GLU A 261 -11.98 -5.07 23.52
CA GLU A 261 -12.23 -4.29 24.75
C GLU A 261 -12.66 -2.86 24.43
N ALA A 262 -12.01 -2.19 23.48
CA ALA A 262 -12.40 -0.85 23.04
C ALA A 262 -13.83 -0.81 22.47
N SER A 263 -14.24 -1.84 21.73
CA SER A 263 -15.60 -1.92 21.18
C SER A 263 -16.68 -2.22 22.23
N THR A 264 -16.34 -2.92 23.31
CA THR A 264 -17.28 -3.22 24.41
C THR A 264 -17.55 -1.98 25.26
N ILE A 265 -16.55 -1.12 25.51
CA ILE A 265 -16.71 0.09 26.32
C ILE A 265 -17.63 1.13 25.65
N GLN A 266 -17.73 1.14 24.31
CA GLN A 266 -18.62 2.05 23.58
C GLN A 266 -20.07 1.56 23.47
N ALA A 267 -20.35 0.32 23.89
CA ALA A 267 -21.66 -0.31 23.72
C ALA A 267 -22.56 -0.28 24.97
N ASP A 268 -22.04 0.18 26.12
CA ASP A 268 -22.80 0.36 27.36
C ASP A 268 -23.07 1.87 27.61
N PRO A 269 -24.22 2.41 27.14
CA PRO A 269 -24.74 3.72 27.56
C PRO A 269 -25.40 3.70 28.94
#